data_AF-L1LAW4-F1
#
_entry.id   AF-L1LAW4-F1
#
_cell.length_a   1.000
_cell.length_b   1.000
_cell.length_c   1.000
_cell.angle_alpha   90.00
_cell.angle_beta   90.00
_cell.angle_gamma   90.00
#
_symmetry.space_group_name_H-M   'P 1'
#
loop_
_entity.id
_entity.type
_entity.pdbx_description
1 polymer ?
#
loop_
_entity_poly.entity_id
_entity_poly.type
_entity_poly.pdbx_seq_one_letter_code
_entity_poly.pdbx_strand_id
1 'polypeptide(L)'
;MSSLTGNIRYKRLLDHVNTLLRRKNVRFSKPLGGGGPKCSVGGLRHYGEWISTLEVIKSNFSRDPGSLKTFLSSGTGLEFVDALKARVCSLRAKDIFRLLLAIHEVNIISLEENLVAELVDSLDELDLQQLLMLPKLLHGNYELLENRLNEAVSKRISESDHTGVAREAIDRLLKNSH
;
A
#
# COMPACT_ATOMS: atom_id res chain seq x y z
N MET A 1 16.30 2.31 32.47
CA MET A 1 16.50 0.85 32.32
C MET A 1 15.90 0.32 31.00
N SER A 2 16.14 1.01 29.88
CA SER A 2 15.37 0.82 28.63
C SER A 2 16.09 0.02 27.54
N SER A 3 17.31 -0.48 27.77
CA SER A 3 18.16 -1.00 26.70
C SER A 3 18.00 -2.50 26.40
N LEU A 4 17.65 -3.35 27.38
CA LEU A 4 17.54 -4.80 27.14
C LEU A 4 16.24 -5.18 26.40
N THR A 5 15.11 -4.63 26.82
CA THR A 5 13.80 -4.92 26.22
C THR A 5 13.64 -4.32 24.83
N GLY A 6 14.23 -3.15 24.57
CA GLY A 6 14.32 -2.56 23.24
C GLY A 6 15.13 -3.43 22.27
N ASN A 7 16.27 -3.97 22.73
CA ASN A 7 17.14 -4.82 21.92
C ASN A 7 16.50 -6.18 21.58
N ILE A 8 15.79 -6.81 22.53
CA ILE A 8 15.06 -8.07 22.28
C ILE A 8 13.91 -7.87 21.28
N ARG A 9 13.14 -6.77 21.40
CA ARG A 9 12.04 -6.45 20.47
C ARG A 9 12.57 -6.20 19.06
N TYR A 10 13.62 -5.39 18.93
CA TYR A 10 14.24 -5.10 17.65
C TYR A 10 14.83 -6.36 16.99
N LYS A 11 15.49 -7.23 17.76
CA LYS A 11 15.98 -8.51 17.23
C LYS A 11 14.85 -9.40 16.70
N ARG A 12 13.74 -9.51 17.45
CA ARG A 12 12.55 -10.27 16.98
C ARG A 12 11.95 -9.69 15.71
N LEU A 13 11.91 -8.36 15.59
CA LEU A 13 11.47 -7.69 14.36
C LEU A 13 12.38 -8.08 13.18
N LEU A 14 13.70 -8.00 13.35
CA LEU A 14 14.65 -8.38 12.32
C LEU A 14 14.49 -9.85 11.93
N ASP A 15 14.34 -10.76 12.89
CA ASP A 15 14.14 -12.19 12.64
C ASP A 15 12.85 -12.44 11.85
N HIS A 16 11.76 -11.72 12.21
CA HIS A 16 10.47 -11.81 11.51
C HIS A 16 10.58 -11.31 10.05
N VAL A 17 11.15 -10.13 9.84
CA VAL A 17 11.33 -9.56 8.49
C VAL A 17 12.25 -10.44 7.65
N ASN A 18 13.39 -10.89 8.20
CA ASN A 18 14.30 -11.79 7.50
C ASN A 18 13.64 -13.12 7.15
N THR A 19 12.80 -13.67 8.03
CA THR A 19 12.06 -14.90 7.75
C THR A 19 11.12 -14.70 6.56
N LEU A 20 10.38 -13.59 6.53
CA LEU A 20 9.50 -13.25 5.40
C LEU A 20 10.29 -13.08 4.09
N LEU A 21 11.43 -12.39 4.14
CA LEU A 21 12.30 -12.18 2.97
C LEU A 21 12.90 -13.48 2.44
N ARG A 22 13.30 -14.39 3.33
CA ARG A 22 13.93 -15.68 3.01
C ARG A 22 12.97 -16.76 2.56
N ARG A 23 11.66 -16.64 2.82
CA ARG A 23 10.60 -17.57 2.35
C ARG A 23 10.42 -17.61 0.81
N LYS A 24 11.42 -17.19 0.01
CA LYS A 24 11.40 -17.29 -1.46
C LYS A 24 11.59 -18.73 -1.94
N ASN A 25 10.54 -19.30 -2.52
CA ASN A 25 10.64 -20.26 -3.63
C ASN A 25 9.38 -20.15 -4.50
N VAL A 26 9.28 -19.12 -5.33
CA VAL A 26 8.48 -19.21 -6.56
C VAL A 26 9.40 -18.85 -7.72
N ARG A 27 9.67 -19.85 -8.56
CA ARG A 27 10.59 -19.73 -9.70
C ARG A 27 10.07 -18.70 -10.68
N PHE A 28 10.99 -17.86 -11.15
CA PHE A 28 10.78 -16.87 -12.20
C PHE A 28 10.58 -17.59 -13.54
N SER A 29 9.43 -17.38 -14.19
CA SER A 29 9.32 -17.55 -15.63
C SER A 29 8.93 -16.21 -16.23
N LYS A 30 9.78 -15.69 -17.13
CA LYS A 30 9.52 -14.48 -17.93
C LYS A 30 8.18 -14.62 -18.67
N PRO A 31 7.36 -13.56 -18.79
CA PRO A 31 6.52 -13.42 -19.96
C PRO A 31 7.44 -13.31 -21.18
N LEU A 32 7.21 -14.13 -22.21
CA LEU A 32 7.90 -14.00 -23.49
C LEU A 32 7.39 -12.72 -24.17
N GLY A 33 8.04 -11.58 -23.91
CA GLY A 33 7.87 -10.35 -24.69
C GLY A 33 7.35 -9.14 -23.90
N GLY A 34 7.94 -7.97 -24.18
CA GLY A 34 7.46 -6.65 -23.77
C GLY A 34 8.09 -6.10 -22.48
N GLY A 35 8.74 -4.93 -22.58
CA GLY A 35 9.51 -4.25 -21.53
C GLY A 35 8.66 -3.65 -20.41
N GLY A 36 7.84 -4.46 -19.73
CA GLY A 36 7.19 -4.10 -18.48
C GLY A 36 8.06 -4.41 -17.25
N PRO A 37 7.77 -3.80 -16.09
CA PRO A 37 8.48 -4.09 -14.84
C PRO A 37 8.47 -5.59 -14.53
N LYS A 38 9.59 -6.11 -14.01
CA LYS A 38 9.79 -7.54 -13.76
C LYS A 38 8.90 -8.01 -12.59
N CYS A 39 7.69 -8.46 -12.92
CA CYS A 39 6.72 -8.99 -11.96
C CYS A 39 7.10 -10.42 -11.52
N SER A 40 7.02 -10.70 -10.22
CA SER A 40 7.20 -12.06 -9.70
C SER A 40 5.92 -12.88 -9.89
N VAL A 41 6.00 -13.99 -10.64
CA VAL A 41 4.85 -14.90 -10.84
C VAL A 41 4.40 -15.42 -9.47
N GLY A 42 3.14 -15.15 -9.12
CA GLY A 42 2.55 -15.50 -7.83
C GLY A 42 2.09 -14.30 -6.99
N GLY A 43 2.49 -13.07 -7.35
CA GLY A 43 2.10 -11.85 -6.65
C GLY A 43 2.37 -11.91 -5.14
N LEU A 44 1.73 -11.03 -4.39
CA LEU A 44 1.59 -11.14 -2.93
C LEU A 44 0.62 -12.28 -2.59
N ARG A 45 0.97 -13.54 -2.91
CA ARG A 45 0.20 -14.76 -2.58
C ARG A 45 -0.15 -14.90 -1.09
N HIS A 46 0.64 -14.23 -0.24
CA HIS A 46 0.40 -14.05 1.19
C HIS A 46 0.28 -12.57 1.55
N TYR A 47 -0.51 -11.80 0.79
CA TYR A 47 -0.73 -10.36 1.00
C TYR A 47 -0.94 -9.99 2.47
N GLY A 48 -1.73 -10.80 3.20
CA GLY A 48 -1.93 -10.64 4.63
C GLY A 48 -0.64 -10.68 5.46
N GLU A 49 0.33 -11.55 5.14
CA GLU A 49 1.61 -11.61 5.87
C GLU A 49 2.43 -10.32 5.72
N TRP A 50 2.32 -9.65 4.57
CA TRP A 50 3.03 -8.40 4.31
C TRP A 50 2.38 -7.22 5.02
N ILE A 51 1.04 -7.12 5.02
CA ILE A 51 0.34 -6.14 5.86
C ILE A 51 0.65 -6.38 7.33
N SER A 52 0.50 -7.61 7.83
CA SER A 52 0.78 -7.92 9.24
C SER A 52 2.23 -7.61 9.61
N THR A 53 3.17 -7.74 8.67
CA THR A 53 4.56 -7.34 8.90
C THR A 53 4.71 -5.82 8.98
N LEU A 54 4.01 -5.05 8.14
CA LEU A 54 3.95 -3.59 8.26
C LEU A 54 3.35 -3.16 9.60
N GLU A 55 2.30 -3.84 10.09
CA GLU A 55 1.71 -3.61 11.41
C GLU A 55 2.71 -3.91 12.54
N VAL A 56 3.47 -5.00 12.44
CA VAL A 56 4.52 -5.34 13.40
C VAL A 56 5.64 -4.29 13.39
N ILE A 57 6.07 -3.81 12.21
CA ILE A 57 7.02 -2.71 12.08
C ILE A 57 6.46 -1.46 12.78
N LYS A 58 5.24 -1.03 12.42
CA LYS A 58 4.55 0.12 13.02
C LYS A 58 4.49 0.01 14.54
N SER A 59 4.07 -1.14 15.06
CA SER A 59 3.93 -1.37 16.50
C SER A 59 5.27 -1.24 17.23
N ASN A 60 6.34 -1.81 16.66
CA ASN A 60 7.69 -1.74 17.23
C ASN A 60 8.21 -0.31 17.36
N PHE A 61 7.82 0.59 16.45
CA PHE A 61 8.30 1.96 16.42
C PHE A 61 7.23 3.01 16.76
N SER A 62 6.03 2.59 17.20
CA SER A 62 4.90 3.47 17.52
C SER A 62 5.20 4.57 18.53
N ARG A 63 6.19 4.34 19.41
CA ARG A 63 6.64 5.29 20.45
C ARG A 63 7.91 6.05 20.07
N ASP A 64 8.51 5.73 18.93
CA ASP A 64 9.75 6.33 18.44
C ASP A 64 9.78 6.37 16.89
N PRO A 65 9.14 7.39 16.29
CA PRO A 65 9.12 7.58 14.84
C PRO A 65 10.52 7.76 14.22
N GLY A 66 11.50 8.24 15.01
CA GLY A 66 12.89 8.39 14.55
C GLY A 66 13.52 7.04 14.26
N SER A 67 13.32 6.07 15.16
CA SER A 67 13.79 4.69 14.98
C SER A 67 13.14 3.96 13.80
N LEU A 68 11.88 4.29 13.46
CA LEU A 68 11.24 3.76 12.24
C LEU A 68 11.99 4.19 10.98
N LYS A 69 12.31 5.48 10.87
CA LYS A 69 13.06 6.01 9.73
C LYS A 69 14.44 5.37 9.63
N THR A 70 15.11 5.15 10.77
CA THR A 70 16.40 4.44 10.82
C THR A 70 16.27 2.99 10.35
N PHE A 71 15.23 2.27 10.79
CA PHE A 71 14.98 0.91 10.33
C PHE A 71 14.71 0.84 8.83
N LEU A 72 13.83 1.70 8.30
CA LEU A 72 13.51 1.75 6.86
C LEU A 72 14.72 2.13 6.00
N SER A 73 15.68 2.87 6.55
CA SER A 73 16.94 3.22 5.88
C SER A 73 18.05 2.17 6.06
N SER A 74 17.82 1.12 6.86
CA SER A 74 18.77 0.02 7.07
C SER A 74 18.75 -0.96 5.89
N GLY A 75 19.79 -1.78 5.75
CA GLY A 75 19.84 -2.81 4.70
C GLY A 75 18.61 -3.73 4.69
N THR A 76 18.18 -4.20 5.87
CA THR A 76 16.97 -5.05 6.01
C THR A 76 15.69 -4.31 5.66
N GLY A 77 15.58 -3.03 6.05
CA GLY A 77 14.42 -2.19 5.71
C GLY A 77 14.31 -1.92 4.21
N LEU A 78 15.44 -1.61 3.56
CA LEU A 78 15.52 -1.42 2.12
C LEU A 78 15.17 -2.70 1.36
N GLU A 79 15.75 -3.84 1.75
CA GLU A 79 15.41 -5.15 1.17
C GLU A 79 13.92 -5.47 1.32
N PHE A 80 13.30 -5.10 2.44
CA PHE A 80 11.87 -5.26 2.66
C PHE A 80 11.02 -4.40 1.71
N VAL A 81 11.37 -3.12 1.55
CA VAL A 81 10.67 -2.21 0.62
C VAL A 81 10.84 -2.67 -0.82
N ASP A 82 12.06 -3.05 -1.23
CA ASP A 82 12.32 -3.56 -2.58
C ASP A 82 11.58 -4.87 -2.84
N ALA A 83 11.48 -5.73 -1.82
CA ALA A 83 10.71 -6.95 -1.89
C ALA A 83 9.21 -6.68 -2.08
N LEU A 84 8.65 -5.67 -1.40
CA LEU A 84 7.28 -5.23 -1.61
C LEU A 84 7.08 -4.72 -3.05
N LYS A 85 7.94 -3.79 -3.52
CA LYS A 85 7.91 -3.24 -4.89
C LYS A 85 7.84 -4.33 -5.96
N ALA A 86 8.70 -5.34 -5.86
CA ALA A 86 8.78 -6.42 -6.84
C ALA A 86 7.57 -7.39 -6.85
N ARG A 87 6.63 -7.22 -5.91
CA ARG A 87 5.49 -8.13 -5.70
C ARG A 87 4.13 -7.45 -5.72
N VAL A 88 4.07 -6.12 -5.86
CA VAL A 88 2.81 -5.37 -5.98
C VAL A 88 1.99 -5.83 -7.18
N CYS A 89 2.66 -6.31 -8.23
CA CYS A 89 2.04 -6.83 -9.43
C CYS A 89 0.96 -7.87 -9.16
N SER A 90 -0.16 -7.76 -9.89
CA SER A 90 -1.30 -8.68 -9.81
C SER A 90 -2.07 -8.67 -8.48
N LEU A 91 -1.90 -7.62 -7.66
CA LEU A 91 -2.84 -7.36 -6.57
C LEU A 91 -4.19 -6.88 -7.11
N ARG A 92 -5.28 -7.22 -6.42
CA ARG A 92 -6.59 -6.63 -6.68
C ARG A 92 -6.63 -5.21 -6.15
N ALA A 93 -7.48 -4.36 -6.72
CA ALA A 93 -7.59 -2.95 -6.32
C ALA A 93 -7.78 -2.77 -4.80
N LYS A 94 -8.63 -3.60 -4.18
CA LYS A 94 -8.88 -3.58 -2.73
C LYS A 94 -7.65 -3.91 -1.89
N ASP A 95 -6.81 -4.81 -2.39
CA ASP A 95 -5.57 -5.19 -1.71
C ASP A 95 -4.50 -4.12 -1.95
N ILE A 96 -4.47 -3.46 -3.12
CA ILE A 96 -3.62 -2.28 -3.33
C ILE A 96 -4.04 -1.13 -2.39
N PHE A 97 -5.33 -0.85 -2.26
CA PHE A 97 -5.86 0.18 -1.36
C PHE A 97 -5.48 -0.07 0.11
N ARG A 98 -5.63 -1.31 0.58
CA ARG A 98 -5.20 -1.69 1.93
C ARG A 98 -3.68 -1.56 2.13
N LEU A 99 -2.90 -1.77 1.07
CA LEU A 99 -1.45 -1.61 1.14
C LEU A 99 -1.08 -0.14 1.20
N LEU A 100 -1.73 0.71 0.40
CA LEU A 100 -1.62 2.17 0.45
C LEU A 100 -1.91 2.69 1.87
N LEU A 101 -2.99 2.22 2.50
CA LEU A 101 -3.28 2.53 3.91
C LEU A 101 -2.12 2.13 4.82
N ALA A 102 -1.67 0.88 4.75
CA ALA A 102 -0.62 0.38 5.63
C ALA A 102 0.70 1.16 5.45
N ILE A 103 1.10 1.46 4.21
CA ILE A 103 2.35 2.21 3.96
C ILE A 103 2.25 3.68 4.34
N HIS A 104 1.07 4.29 4.23
CA HIS A 104 0.83 5.66 4.68
C HIS A 104 1.07 5.76 6.19
N GLU A 105 0.55 4.81 6.96
CA GLU A 105 0.74 4.77 8.42
C GLU A 105 2.19 4.57 8.87
N VAL A 106 3.04 3.96 8.04
CA VAL A 106 4.48 3.79 8.31
C VAL A 106 5.37 4.72 7.48
N ASN A 107 4.79 5.69 6.77
CA ASN A 107 5.48 6.69 5.97
C ASN A 107 6.48 6.10 4.93
N ILE A 108 6.11 5.02 4.24
CA ILE A 108 6.91 4.44 3.14
C ILE A 108 6.47 5.05 1.81
N ILE A 109 6.82 6.31 1.59
CA ILE A 109 6.43 7.08 0.38
C ILE A 109 7.00 6.44 -0.90
N SER A 110 8.16 5.80 -0.82
CA SER A 110 8.86 5.26 -1.99
C SER A 110 8.13 4.12 -2.70
N LEU A 111 7.06 3.55 -2.11
CA LEU A 111 6.22 2.51 -2.70
C LEU A 111 4.95 3.07 -3.37
N GLU A 112 4.59 4.33 -3.11
CA GLU A 112 3.32 4.91 -3.59
C GLU A 112 3.19 4.87 -5.10
N GLU A 113 4.21 5.32 -5.84
CA GLU A 113 4.18 5.37 -7.31
C GLU A 113 3.93 3.99 -7.92
N ASN A 114 4.57 2.94 -7.39
CA ASN A 114 4.37 1.56 -7.83
C ASN A 114 2.94 1.06 -7.58
N LEU A 115 2.34 1.44 -6.45
CA LEU A 115 0.97 1.04 -6.10
C LEU A 115 -0.06 1.82 -6.91
N VAL A 116 0.15 3.12 -7.10
CA VAL A 116 -0.72 3.97 -7.91
C VAL A 116 -0.73 3.49 -9.35
N ALA A 117 0.43 3.19 -9.94
CA ALA A 117 0.52 2.68 -11.31
C ALA A 117 -0.33 1.41 -11.53
N GLU A 118 -0.34 0.48 -10.57
CA GLU A 118 -1.14 -0.76 -10.65
C GLU A 118 -2.63 -0.51 -10.31
N LEU A 119 -2.94 0.53 -9.54
CA LEU A 119 -4.31 0.84 -9.13
C LEU A 119 -5.10 1.59 -10.20
N VAL A 120 -4.46 2.45 -10.99
CA VAL A 120 -5.12 3.36 -11.96
C VAL A 120 -6.12 2.63 -12.86
N ASP A 121 -5.75 1.45 -13.37
CA ASP A 121 -6.58 0.68 -14.29
C ASP A 121 -7.69 -0.12 -13.59
N SER A 122 -7.66 -0.22 -12.26
CA SER A 122 -8.58 -1.04 -11.46
C SER A 122 -9.39 -0.23 -10.43
N LEU A 123 -9.41 1.10 -10.53
CA LEU A 123 -10.19 1.99 -9.65
C LEU A 123 -11.69 1.65 -9.62
N ASP A 124 -12.24 1.18 -10.74
CA ASP A 124 -13.63 0.73 -10.86
C ASP A 124 -14.00 -0.44 -9.94
N GLU A 125 -13.03 -1.13 -9.32
CA GLU A 125 -13.26 -2.20 -8.36
C GLU A 125 -13.39 -1.71 -6.91
N LEU A 126 -13.01 -0.45 -6.65
CA LEU A 126 -13.12 0.18 -5.34
C LEU A 126 -14.55 0.68 -5.10
N ASP A 127 -14.94 0.69 -3.82
CA ASP A 127 -16.15 1.37 -3.40
C ASP A 127 -15.94 2.90 -3.31
N LEU A 128 -17.04 3.63 -3.22
CA LEU A 128 -17.03 5.09 -3.16
C LEU A 128 -16.23 5.64 -1.97
N GLN A 129 -16.31 4.99 -0.80
CA GLN A 129 -15.56 5.43 0.37
C GLN A 129 -14.06 5.29 0.14
N GLN A 130 -13.63 4.16 -0.43
CA GLN A 130 -12.24 3.91 -0.77
C GLN A 130 -11.72 4.93 -1.79
N LEU A 131 -12.49 5.22 -2.85
CA LEU A 131 -12.13 6.23 -3.85
C LEU A 131 -11.94 7.62 -3.21
N LEU A 132 -12.86 8.06 -2.36
CA LEU A 132 -12.79 9.36 -1.69
C LEU A 132 -11.64 9.45 -0.66
N MET A 133 -11.14 8.31 -0.17
CA MET A 133 -9.99 8.28 0.73
C MET A 133 -8.65 8.37 -0.01
N LEU A 134 -8.55 7.94 -1.27
CA LEU A 134 -7.27 7.85 -2.00
C LEU A 134 -6.44 9.14 -1.97
N PRO A 135 -6.99 10.34 -2.22
CA PRO A 135 -6.20 11.57 -2.19
C PRO A 135 -5.56 11.85 -0.83
N LYS A 136 -6.15 11.37 0.26
CA LYS A 136 -5.64 11.56 1.63
C LYS A 136 -4.51 10.59 1.98
N LEU A 137 -4.33 9.53 1.20
CA LEU A 137 -3.31 8.50 1.43
C LEU A 137 -2.00 8.79 0.70
N LEU A 138 -2.03 9.69 -0.29
CA LEU A 138 -0.94 9.93 -1.21
C LEU A 138 -0.20 11.22 -0.86
N HIS A 139 1.13 11.18 -0.94
CA HIS A 139 1.97 12.36 -0.77
C HIS A 139 2.32 13.01 -2.12
N GLY A 140 2.38 12.20 -3.18
CA GLY A 140 2.65 12.68 -4.53
C GLY A 140 1.41 13.23 -5.23
N ASN A 141 1.65 14.10 -6.23
CA ASN A 141 0.63 14.43 -7.22
C ASN A 141 0.73 13.43 -8.38
N TYR A 142 -0.38 12.75 -8.67
CA TYR A 142 -0.47 11.71 -9.70
C TYR A 142 -1.55 12.10 -10.70
N GLU A 143 -1.21 12.93 -11.70
CA GLU A 143 -2.18 13.49 -12.66
C GLU A 143 -3.04 12.41 -13.36
N LEU A 144 -2.43 11.27 -13.72
CA LEU A 144 -3.15 10.16 -14.34
C LEU A 144 -4.17 9.53 -13.39
N LEU A 145 -3.84 9.44 -12.10
CA LEU A 145 -4.74 8.95 -11.07
C LEU A 145 -5.89 9.92 -10.85
N GLU A 146 -5.63 11.23 -10.80
CA GLU A 146 -6.65 12.25 -10.55
C GLU A 146 -7.77 12.21 -11.61
N ASN A 147 -7.39 12.16 -12.89
CA ASN A 147 -8.35 12.06 -14.00
C ASN A 147 -9.21 10.80 -13.89
N ARG A 148 -8.59 9.63 -13.68
CA ARG A 148 -9.30 8.35 -13.57
C ARG A 148 -10.13 8.23 -12.29
N LEU A 149 -9.69 8.86 -11.20
CA LEU A 149 -10.40 8.92 -9.94
C LEU A 149 -11.71 9.71 -10.09
N ASN A 150 -11.67 10.86 -10.75
CA ASN A 150 -12.86 11.67 -11.01
C ASN A 150 -13.91 10.91 -11.85
N GLU A 151 -13.46 10.15 -12.85
CA GLU A 151 -14.34 9.28 -13.66
C GLU A 151 -14.97 8.17 -12.79
N ALA A 152 -14.16 7.45 -12.01
CA ALA A 152 -14.62 6.35 -11.17
C ALA A 152 -15.61 6.85 -10.09
N VAL A 153 -15.33 7.98 -9.45
CA VAL A 153 -16.22 8.61 -8.46
C VAL A 153 -17.55 9.00 -9.09
N SER A 154 -17.53 9.68 -10.25
CA SER A 154 -18.74 10.11 -10.97
C SER A 154 -19.62 8.93 -11.36
N LYS A 155 -19.01 7.83 -11.81
CA LYS A 155 -19.70 6.58 -12.10
C LYS A 155 -20.34 5.97 -10.86
N ARG A 156 -19.60 5.87 -9.74
CA ARG A 156 -20.12 5.33 -8.46
C ARG A 156 -21.27 6.16 -7.89
N ILE A 157 -21.19 7.48 -7.99
CA ILE A 157 -22.29 8.38 -7.62
C ILE A 157 -23.54 8.05 -8.45
N SER A 158 -23.38 7.95 -9.77
CA SER A 158 -24.49 7.67 -10.69
C SER A 158 -25.13 6.30 -10.45
N GLU A 159 -24.33 5.28 -10.11
CA GLU A 159 -24.79 3.94 -9.71
C GLU A 159 -25.53 3.96 -8.35
N SER A 160 -25.16 4.87 -7.44
CA SER A 160 -25.74 5.00 -6.09
C SER A 160 -27.01 5.87 -6.06
N ASP A 161 -27.18 6.76 -7.04
CA ASP A 161 -28.27 7.75 -7.13
C ASP A 161 -29.65 7.16 -7.46
N HIS A 162 -29.81 5.83 -7.46
CA HIS A 162 -31.13 5.18 -7.46
C HIS A 162 -31.94 5.46 -6.16
N THR A 163 -31.36 6.16 -5.16
CA THR A 163 -32.03 6.48 -3.88
C THR A 163 -31.99 7.96 -3.47
N GLY A 164 -31.34 8.87 -4.22
CA GLY A 164 -31.31 10.32 -3.95
C GLY A 164 -30.56 10.78 -2.68
N VAL A 165 -30.30 9.89 -1.71
CA VAL A 165 -29.63 10.18 -0.43
C VAL A 165 -28.10 10.20 -0.57
N ALA A 166 -27.55 9.47 -1.54
CA ALA A 166 -26.10 9.36 -1.75
C ALA A 166 -25.46 10.69 -2.19
N ARG A 167 -26.14 11.45 -3.05
CA ARG A 167 -25.64 12.71 -3.60
C ARG A 167 -25.33 13.77 -2.54
N GLU A 168 -26.19 13.91 -1.53
CA GLU A 168 -26.04 14.92 -0.49
C GLU A 168 -24.89 14.59 0.49
N ALA A 169 -24.66 13.31 0.77
CA ALA A 169 -23.52 12.86 1.57
C ALA A 169 -22.18 13.06 0.84
N ILE A 170 -22.18 12.86 -0.48
CA ILE A 170 -20.99 13.00 -1.33
C ILE A 170 -20.61 14.47 -1.52
N ASP A 171 -21.59 15.34 -1.75
CA ASP A 171 -21.36 16.80 -1.80
C ASP A 171 -20.74 17.34 -0.50
N ARG A 172 -21.13 16.78 0.67
CA ARG A 172 -20.53 17.12 1.95
C ARG A 172 -19.09 16.60 2.08
N LEU A 173 -18.78 15.43 1.55
CA LEU A 173 -17.42 14.87 1.57
C LEU A 173 -16.46 15.62 0.63
N LEU A 174 -16.93 16.02 -0.55
CA LEU A 174 -16.16 16.81 -1.51
C LEU A 174 -15.89 18.23 -0.99
N LYS A 175 -16.88 18.88 -0.34
CA LYS A 175 -16.70 20.21 0.26
C LYS A 175 -15.74 20.25 1.45
N ASN A 176 -15.57 19.12 2.16
CA ASN A 176 -14.68 19.02 3.32
C ASN A 176 -13.25 18.53 2.95
N SER A 177 -12.92 18.44 1.67
CA SER A 177 -11.61 17.97 1.18
C SER A 177 -10.68 19.11 0.70
N HIS A 178 -11.01 20.36 1.05
CA HIS A 178 -10.17 21.55 0.86
C HIS A 178 -9.63 22.10 2.18
#